data_AF-A0A8C7EQ33-F1
#
_entry.id   AF-A0A8C7EQ33-F1
#
_cell.length_a   1.000
_cell.length_b   1.000
_cell.length_c   1.000
_cell.angle_alpha   90.00
_cell.angle_beta   90.00
_cell.angle_gamma   90.00
#
_symmetry.space_group_name_H-M   'P 1'
#
loop_
_entity.id
_entity.type
_entity.pdbx_description
1 polymer ?
#
loop_
_entity_poly.entity_id
_entity_poly.type
_entity_poly.pdbx_seq_one_letter_code
_entity_poly.pdbx_strand_id
1 'polypeptide(L)'
;ISALQKGYSQVLCQTLSERNSEITSLKNEGENLRRDKAITSGMVSSLQKELLTKDEEIERLKQEVNQLKSENKEKDHQLEALSSRLEHFRSQVIKATYGRVKPFLDKPITDQQLIEKITQVTEDNINFQQKKWTLQKETQLSNSKQEAIIENMEKLKASLDRCQACMKMSCCSRDLKKEVDMLQNLQVSPPVLGLQKVVLDILRLSLSWLEETERLLRDVGIQLSSSDTGCHLFFFPHVVA
;
A
#
# COMPACT_ATOMS: atom_id res chain seq x y z
N ILE A 1 -73.31 110.38 36.22
CA ILE A 1 -73.41 109.55 34.99
C ILE A 1 -72.03 109.28 34.39
N SER A 2 -71.17 110.28 34.15
CA SER A 2 -69.83 110.11 33.54
C SER A 2 -68.83 109.21 34.30
N ALA A 3 -68.74 109.32 35.63
CA ALA A 3 -67.79 108.53 36.44
C ALA A 3 -68.11 107.02 36.46
N LEU A 4 -69.39 106.68 36.51
CA LEU A 4 -69.87 105.29 36.50
C LEU A 4 -69.60 104.63 35.13
N GLN A 5 -69.84 105.38 34.05
CA GLN A 5 -69.59 104.96 32.67
C GLN A 5 -68.09 104.71 32.43
N LYS A 6 -67.22 105.56 33.02
CA LYS A 6 -65.76 105.39 32.99
C LYS A 6 -65.29 104.15 33.77
N GLY A 7 -65.83 103.93 34.97
CA GLY A 7 -65.52 102.74 35.78
C GLY A 7 -65.94 101.44 35.11
N TYR A 8 -67.14 101.41 34.53
CA TYR A 8 -67.63 100.26 33.75
C TYR A 8 -66.74 99.97 32.54
N SER A 9 -66.37 101.00 31.77
CA SER A 9 -65.47 100.86 30.61
C SER A 9 -64.10 100.29 31.03
N GLN A 10 -63.53 100.77 32.13
CA GLN A 10 -62.24 100.29 32.64
C GLN A 10 -62.29 98.81 33.06
N VAL A 11 -63.32 98.41 33.83
CA VAL A 11 -63.49 97.01 34.25
C VAL A 11 -63.72 96.11 33.04
N LEU A 12 -64.51 96.55 32.06
CA LEU A 12 -64.74 95.80 30.83
C LEU A 12 -63.44 95.62 30.02
N CYS A 13 -62.63 96.67 29.88
CA CYS A 13 -61.34 96.60 29.20
C CYS A 13 -60.37 95.64 29.90
N GLN A 14 -60.32 95.67 31.24
CA GLN A 14 -59.48 94.77 32.02
C GLN A 14 -59.88 93.30 31.82
N THR A 15 -61.17 92.99 31.99
CA THR A 15 -61.70 91.63 31.81
C THR A 15 -61.49 91.12 30.38
N LEU A 16 -61.66 91.96 29.37
CA LEU A 16 -61.39 91.60 27.97
C LEU A 16 -59.90 91.34 27.73
N SER A 17 -59.01 92.12 28.35
CA SER A 17 -57.57 91.92 28.23
C SER A 17 -57.10 90.62 28.88
N GLU A 18 -57.62 90.30 30.07
CA GLU A 18 -57.35 89.03 30.77
C GLU A 18 -57.85 87.83 29.95
N ARG A 19 -59.09 87.89 29.47
CA ARG A 19 -59.68 86.88 28.57
C ARG A 19 -58.85 86.68 27.29
N ASN A 20 -58.39 87.75 26.65
CA ASN A 20 -57.54 87.64 25.46
C ASN A 20 -56.18 87.00 25.77
N SER A 21 -55.61 87.28 26.95
CA SER A 21 -54.36 86.66 27.39
C SER A 21 -54.53 85.16 27.65
N GLU A 22 -55.64 84.78 28.30
CA GLU A 22 -56.04 83.38 28.52
C GLU A 22 -56.26 82.63 27.20
N ILE A 23 -56.99 83.23 26.25
CA ILE A 23 -57.19 82.66 24.90
C ILE A 23 -55.85 82.43 24.19
N THR A 24 -54.92 83.37 24.30
CA THR A 24 -53.59 83.24 23.69
C THR A 24 -52.79 82.11 24.33
N SER A 25 -52.84 81.97 25.66
CA SER A 25 -52.19 80.88 26.40
C SER A 25 -52.76 79.51 26.02
N LEU A 26 -54.09 79.36 26.03
CA LEU A 26 -54.77 78.12 25.66
C LEU A 26 -54.50 77.74 24.21
N LYS A 27 -54.43 78.72 23.30
CA LYS A 27 -54.06 78.48 21.91
C LYS A 27 -52.64 77.92 21.80
N ASN A 28 -51.67 78.51 22.49
CA ASN A 28 -50.28 78.04 22.50
C ASN A 28 -50.17 76.63 23.09
N GLU A 29 -50.90 76.34 24.17
CA GLU A 29 -50.94 75.01 24.78
C GLU A 29 -51.57 73.97 23.83
N GLY A 30 -52.65 74.31 23.14
CA GLY A 30 -53.24 73.47 22.09
C GLY A 30 -52.27 73.19 20.94
N GLU A 31 -51.49 74.18 20.52
CA GLU A 31 -50.44 74.01 19.50
C GLU A 31 -49.28 73.13 20.00
N ASN A 32 -48.88 73.25 21.27
CA ASN A 32 -47.89 72.38 21.92
C ASN A 32 -48.39 70.92 21.95
N LEU A 33 -49.60 70.68 22.48
CA LEU A 33 -50.20 69.35 22.54
C LEU A 33 -50.33 68.70 21.16
N ARG A 34 -50.65 69.49 20.12
CA ARG A 34 -50.70 69.00 18.75
C ARG A 34 -49.31 68.55 18.25
N ARG A 35 -48.26 69.30 18.57
CA ARG A 35 -46.87 68.90 18.25
C ARG A 35 -46.48 67.62 19.00
N ASP A 36 -46.74 67.56 20.30
CA ASP A 36 -46.37 66.41 21.14
C ASP A 36 -47.11 65.14 20.70
N LYS A 37 -48.39 65.26 20.33
CA LYS A 37 -49.17 64.17 19.75
C LYS A 37 -48.55 63.68 18.43
N ALA A 38 -48.11 64.58 17.55
CA ALA A 38 -47.47 64.21 16.29
C ALA A 38 -46.13 63.48 16.53
N ILE A 39 -45.30 63.96 17.45
CA ILE A 39 -44.03 63.33 17.83
C ILE A 39 -44.29 61.94 18.41
N THR A 40 -45.20 61.83 19.38
CA THR A 40 -45.55 60.56 20.03
C THR A 40 -46.08 59.56 19.02
N SER A 41 -46.94 59.98 18.10
CA SER A 41 -47.44 59.12 17.02
C SER A 41 -46.31 58.61 16.13
N GLY A 42 -45.34 59.45 15.79
CA GLY A 42 -44.16 59.04 15.01
C GLY A 42 -43.30 58.01 15.74
N MET A 43 -43.09 58.19 17.05
CA MET A 43 -42.36 57.23 17.88
C MET A 43 -43.07 55.88 17.96
N VAL A 44 -44.40 55.89 18.15
CA VAL A 44 -45.20 54.65 18.19
C VAL A 44 -45.10 53.89 16.87
N SER A 45 -45.20 54.57 15.73
CA SER A 45 -45.03 53.93 14.42
C SER A 45 -43.62 53.36 14.22
N SER A 46 -42.58 54.05 14.69
CA SER A 46 -41.20 53.55 14.63
C SER A 46 -41.03 52.29 15.48
N LEU A 47 -41.53 52.29 16.71
CA LEU A 47 -41.46 51.15 17.62
C LEU A 47 -42.24 49.95 17.07
N GLN A 48 -43.42 50.18 16.48
CA GLN A 48 -44.18 49.10 15.82
C GLN A 48 -43.38 48.45 14.69
N LYS A 49 -42.70 49.25 13.86
CA LYS A 49 -41.84 48.73 12.80
C LYS A 49 -40.67 47.92 13.35
N GLU A 50 -40.01 48.43 14.39
CA GLU A 50 -38.89 47.73 15.04
C GLU A 50 -39.33 46.40 15.66
N LEU A 51 -40.50 46.37 16.30
CA LEU A 51 -41.07 45.17 16.90
C LEU A 51 -41.32 44.09 15.84
N LEU A 52 -41.90 44.45 14.69
CA LEU A 52 -42.07 43.52 13.56
C LEU A 52 -40.73 42.96 13.06
N THR A 53 -39.70 43.80 12.90
CA THR A 53 -38.39 43.32 12.46
C THR A 53 -37.72 42.39 13.48
N LYS A 54 -37.94 42.63 14.77
CA LYS A 54 -37.43 41.79 15.86
C LYS A 54 -38.18 40.45 15.93
N ASP A 55 -39.49 40.44 15.69
CA ASP A 55 -40.27 39.20 15.59
C ASP A 55 -39.81 38.32 14.42
N GLU A 56 -39.53 38.91 13.26
CA GLU A 56 -38.96 38.19 12.11
C GLU A 56 -37.56 37.61 12.42
N GLU A 57 -36.74 38.35 13.17
CA GLU A 57 -35.42 37.89 13.63
C GLU A 57 -35.54 36.73 14.62
N ILE A 58 -36.48 36.81 15.57
CA ILE A 58 -36.76 35.74 16.53
C ILE A 58 -37.19 34.45 15.82
N GLU A 59 -38.09 34.53 14.84
CA GLU A 59 -38.53 33.34 14.11
C GLU A 59 -37.40 32.69 13.30
N ARG A 60 -36.54 33.50 12.69
CA ARG A 60 -35.34 33.00 11.99
C ARG A 60 -34.38 32.30 12.95
N LEU A 61 -34.10 32.90 14.10
CA LEU A 61 -33.23 32.31 15.11
C LEU A 61 -33.81 31.01 15.68
N LYS A 62 -35.14 30.93 15.88
CA LYS A 62 -35.80 29.67 16.28
C LYS A 62 -35.60 28.57 15.24
N GLN A 63 -35.70 28.89 13.95
CA GLN A 63 -35.46 27.93 12.87
C GLN A 63 -34.00 27.45 12.88
N GLU A 64 -33.04 28.36 13.02
CA GLU A 64 -31.61 28.04 13.09
C GLU A 64 -31.30 27.15 14.31
N VAL A 65 -31.85 27.46 15.49
CA VAL A 65 -31.69 26.62 16.69
C VAL A 65 -32.25 25.22 16.47
N ASN A 66 -33.41 25.10 15.82
CA ASN A 66 -34.00 23.79 15.53
C ASN A 66 -33.15 22.98 14.54
N GLN A 67 -32.57 23.64 13.54
CA GLN A 67 -31.65 23.03 12.58
C GLN A 67 -30.36 22.57 13.25
N LEU A 68 -29.73 23.42 14.07
CA LEU A 68 -28.53 23.04 14.81
C LEU A 68 -28.80 21.88 15.77
N LYS A 69 -29.98 21.85 16.40
CA LYS A 69 -30.38 20.76 17.29
C LYS A 69 -30.56 19.43 16.55
N SER A 70 -31.09 19.43 15.32
CA SER A 70 -31.21 18.21 14.52
C SER A 70 -29.85 17.72 14.05
N GLU A 71 -28.97 18.63 13.60
CA GLU A 71 -27.60 18.30 13.23
C GLU A 71 -26.79 17.75 14.39
N ASN A 72 -26.94 18.31 15.59
CA ASN A 72 -26.23 17.82 16.76
C ASN A 72 -26.66 16.40 17.11
N LYS A 73 -27.96 16.11 17.07
CA LYS A 73 -28.48 14.75 17.24
C LYS A 73 -27.89 13.79 16.21
N GLU A 74 -27.83 14.17 14.94
CA GLU A 74 -27.23 13.32 13.90
C GLU A 74 -25.75 13.04 14.19
N LYS A 75 -24.98 14.05 14.57
CA LYS A 75 -23.58 13.88 14.97
C LYS A 75 -23.43 12.94 16.17
N ASP A 76 -24.33 13.02 17.16
CA ASP A 76 -24.33 12.12 18.31
C ASP A 76 -24.54 10.65 17.89
N HIS A 77 -25.48 10.37 16.97
CA HIS A 77 -25.69 9.02 16.44
C HIS A 77 -24.46 8.50 15.67
N GLN A 78 -23.80 9.36 14.90
CA GLN A 78 -22.57 9.01 14.19
C GLN A 78 -21.42 8.68 15.16
N LEU A 79 -21.27 9.44 16.23
CA LEU A 79 -20.28 9.18 17.28
C LEU A 79 -20.54 7.85 17.98
N GLU A 80 -21.79 7.50 18.28
CA GLU A 80 -22.15 6.22 18.89
C GLU A 80 -21.84 5.03 17.96
N ALA A 81 -22.14 5.18 16.67
CA ALA A 81 -21.82 4.16 15.65
C ALA A 81 -20.31 3.97 15.47
N LEU A 82 -19.53 5.06 15.46
CA LEU A 82 -18.07 5.00 15.40
C LEU A 82 -17.47 4.37 16.65
N SER A 83 -17.99 4.71 17.84
CA SER A 83 -17.55 4.13 19.11
C SER A 83 -17.78 2.62 19.14
N SER A 84 -18.95 2.16 18.68
CA SER A 84 -19.26 0.73 18.56
C SER A 84 -18.33 0.00 17.60
N ARG A 85 -17.99 0.63 16.45
CA ARG A 85 -17.01 0.08 15.50
C ARG A 85 -15.61 0.02 16.09
N LEU A 86 -15.20 1.02 16.85
CA LEU A 86 -13.89 1.06 17.50
C LEU A 86 -13.76 -0.06 18.53
N GLU A 87 -14.78 -0.28 19.36
CA GLU A 87 -14.79 -1.39 20.32
C GLU A 87 -14.76 -2.76 19.64
N HIS A 88 -15.49 -2.92 18.53
CA HIS A 88 -15.42 -4.14 17.73
C HIS A 88 -14.01 -4.37 17.16
N PHE A 89 -13.40 -3.33 16.58
CA PHE A 89 -12.03 -3.40 16.07
C PHE A 89 -11.04 -3.75 17.18
N ARG A 90 -11.12 -3.08 18.32
CA ARG A 90 -10.31 -3.35 19.52
C ARG A 90 -10.41 -4.82 19.95
N SER A 91 -11.62 -5.37 20.01
CA SER A 91 -11.86 -6.78 20.31
C SER A 91 -11.18 -7.72 19.31
N GLN A 92 -11.25 -7.40 18.01
CA GLN A 92 -10.56 -8.17 16.97
C GLN A 92 -9.04 -8.11 17.11
N VAL A 93 -8.47 -6.94 17.40
CA VAL A 93 -7.02 -6.80 17.60
C VAL A 93 -6.56 -7.61 18.81
N ILE A 94 -7.28 -7.55 19.93
CA ILE A 94 -6.97 -8.37 21.12
C ILE A 94 -6.98 -9.86 20.76
N LYS A 95 -8.00 -10.32 20.02
CA LYS A 95 -8.11 -11.72 19.58
C LYS A 95 -6.98 -12.14 18.63
N ALA A 96 -6.55 -11.27 17.73
CA ALA A 96 -5.48 -11.55 16.78
C ALA A 96 -4.10 -11.56 17.45
N THR A 97 -3.88 -10.68 18.44
CA THR A 97 -2.59 -10.53 19.13
C THR A 97 -2.39 -11.54 20.26
N TYR A 98 -3.44 -11.85 21.03
CA TYR A 98 -3.37 -12.75 22.19
C TYR A 98 -4.04 -14.12 21.97
N GLY A 99 -4.65 -14.35 20.80
CA GLY A 99 -5.32 -15.59 20.47
C GLY A 99 -6.68 -15.77 21.15
N ARG A 100 -7.17 -17.03 21.22
CA ARG A 100 -8.48 -17.39 21.81
C ARG A 100 -8.42 -17.52 23.35
N VAL A 101 -7.24 -17.39 23.95
CA VAL A 101 -7.05 -17.41 25.40
C VAL A 101 -7.31 -16.00 25.91
N LYS A 102 -8.47 -15.78 26.54
CA LYS A 102 -8.78 -14.55 27.24
C LYS A 102 -7.68 -14.34 28.29
N PRO A 103 -6.89 -13.25 28.26
CA PRO A 103 -5.92 -13.03 29.30
C PRO A 103 -6.67 -12.96 30.63
N PHE A 104 -6.36 -13.87 31.55
CA PHE A 104 -6.71 -13.71 32.97
C PHE A 104 -5.87 -12.53 33.48
N LEU A 105 -6.36 -11.33 33.21
CA LEU A 105 -5.83 -10.09 33.75
C LEU A 105 -7.06 -9.41 34.34
N ASP A 106 -7.13 -9.36 35.67
CA ASP A 106 -8.13 -8.63 36.46
C ASP A 106 -8.10 -7.10 36.21
N LYS A 107 -7.40 -6.66 35.15
CA LYS A 107 -7.20 -5.28 34.76
C LYS A 107 -7.52 -5.14 33.26
N PRO A 108 -8.40 -4.21 32.87
CA PRO A 108 -8.71 -3.97 31.45
C PRO A 108 -7.41 -3.62 30.70
N ILE A 109 -7.17 -4.30 29.58
CA ILE A 109 -6.03 -4.05 28.69
C ILE A 109 -6.08 -2.57 28.28
N THR A 110 -4.99 -1.84 28.41
CA THR A 110 -4.96 -0.41 28.05
C THR A 110 -4.67 -0.22 26.56
N ASP A 111 -5.09 0.90 26.00
CA ASP A 111 -4.82 1.26 24.59
C ASP A 111 -3.32 1.29 24.31
N GLN A 112 -2.53 1.77 25.28
CA GLN A 112 -1.08 1.80 25.18
C GLN A 112 -0.47 0.41 25.00
N GLN A 113 -0.92 -0.58 25.78
CA GLN A 113 -0.44 -1.96 25.67
C GLN A 113 -0.82 -2.60 24.34
N LEU A 114 -1.98 -2.23 23.80
CA LEU A 114 -2.44 -2.66 22.48
C LEU A 114 -1.55 -2.08 21.39
N ILE A 115 -1.28 -0.77 21.42
CA ILE A 115 -0.40 -0.09 20.47
C ILE A 115 0.99 -0.71 20.49
N GLU A 116 1.58 -0.90 21.67
CA GLU A 116 2.92 -1.49 21.81
C GLU A 116 3.00 -2.89 21.18
N LYS A 117 2.00 -3.75 21.41
CA LYS A 117 1.95 -5.08 20.78
C LYS A 117 1.74 -5.02 19.27
N ILE A 118 0.88 -4.14 18.78
CA ILE A 118 0.68 -3.95 17.33
C ILE A 118 1.99 -3.51 16.68
N THR A 119 2.70 -2.55 17.30
CA THR A 119 4.00 -2.08 16.82
C THR A 119 5.01 -3.20 16.78
N GLN A 120 5.15 -3.98 17.86
CA GLN A 120 6.08 -5.11 17.91
C GLN A 120 5.78 -6.14 16.82
N VAL A 121 4.52 -6.56 16.67
CA VAL A 121 4.11 -7.53 15.63
C VAL A 121 4.36 -6.97 14.22
N THR A 122 4.17 -5.67 14.03
CA THR A 122 4.44 -5.01 12.75
C THR A 122 5.93 -5.03 12.42
N GLU A 123 6.78 -4.71 13.39
CA GLU A 123 8.24 -4.76 13.24
C GLU A 123 8.74 -6.19 12.99
N ASP A 124 8.24 -7.17 13.74
CA ASP A 124 8.54 -8.58 13.52
C ASP A 124 8.12 -9.05 12.12
N ASN A 125 6.96 -8.60 11.63
CA ASN A 125 6.50 -8.91 10.28
C ASN A 125 7.40 -8.28 9.20
N ILE A 126 7.85 -7.03 9.38
CA ILE A 126 8.79 -6.38 8.46
C ILE A 126 10.11 -7.18 8.40
N ASN A 127 10.66 -7.52 9.56
CA ASN A 127 11.88 -8.33 9.67
C ASN A 127 11.71 -9.71 9.01
N PHE A 128 10.57 -10.35 9.23
CA PHE A 128 10.24 -11.63 8.61
C PHE A 128 10.16 -11.53 7.07
N GLN A 129 9.50 -10.50 6.53
CA GLN A 129 9.42 -10.30 5.07
C GLN A 129 10.79 -10.03 4.46
N GLN A 130 11.64 -9.25 5.13
CA GLN A 130 13.01 -9.01 4.68
C GLN A 130 13.82 -10.32 4.65
N LYS A 131 13.74 -11.14 5.71
CA LYS A 131 14.41 -12.45 5.76
C LYS A 131 13.90 -13.39 4.67
N LYS A 132 12.58 -13.42 4.44
CA LYS A 132 11.95 -14.19 3.36
C LYS A 132 12.48 -13.77 1.98
N TRP A 133 12.59 -12.47 1.72
CA TRP A 133 13.12 -11.94 0.47
C TRP A 133 14.58 -12.38 0.23
N THR A 134 15.43 -12.24 1.24
CA THR A 134 16.85 -12.66 1.15
C THR A 134 16.98 -14.15 0.85
N LEU A 135 16.28 -15.01 1.59
CA LEU A 135 16.30 -16.46 1.39
C LEU A 135 15.77 -16.87 0.00
N GLN A 136 14.74 -16.18 -0.50
CA GLN A 136 14.22 -16.42 -1.84
C GLN A 136 15.26 -16.07 -2.91
N LYS A 137 15.98 -14.96 -2.76
CA LYS A 137 17.05 -14.55 -3.69
C LYS A 137 18.22 -15.52 -3.68
N GLU A 138 18.64 -15.97 -2.50
CA GLU A 138 19.71 -16.97 -2.35
C GLU A 138 19.33 -18.31 -2.98
N THR A 139 18.10 -18.78 -2.75
CA THR A 139 17.57 -20.01 -3.36
C THR A 139 17.57 -19.92 -4.88
N GLN A 140 17.09 -18.81 -5.45
CA GLN A 140 17.08 -18.60 -6.91
C GLN A 140 18.49 -18.61 -7.51
N LEU A 141 19.45 -17.94 -6.84
CA LEU A 141 20.84 -17.94 -7.26
C LEU A 141 21.47 -19.34 -7.18
N SER A 142 21.16 -20.10 -6.13
CA SER A 142 21.65 -21.47 -5.95
C SER A 142 21.09 -22.41 -7.01
N ASN A 143 19.79 -22.31 -7.32
CA ASN A 143 19.15 -23.12 -8.35
C ASN A 143 19.77 -22.87 -9.73
N SER A 144 19.96 -21.61 -10.12
CA SER A 144 20.62 -21.28 -11.39
C SER A 144 22.04 -21.84 -11.48
N LYS A 145 22.82 -21.80 -10.37
CA LYS A 145 24.15 -22.42 -10.31
C LYS A 145 24.08 -23.94 -10.47
N GLN A 146 23.10 -24.58 -9.83
CA GLN A 146 22.92 -26.02 -9.90
C GLN A 146 22.47 -26.49 -11.29
N GLU A 147 21.53 -25.78 -11.93
CA GLU A 147 21.10 -26.04 -13.31
C GLU A 147 22.28 -25.96 -14.28
N ALA A 148 23.12 -24.92 -14.16
CA ALA A 148 24.32 -24.80 -14.97
C ALA A 148 25.28 -25.98 -14.77
N ILE A 149 25.46 -26.46 -13.53
CA ILE A 149 26.30 -27.64 -13.26
C ILE A 149 25.72 -28.91 -13.89
N ILE A 150 24.40 -29.12 -13.79
CA ILE A 150 23.70 -30.28 -14.39
C ILE A 150 23.89 -30.26 -15.91
N GLU A 151 23.66 -29.13 -16.56
CA GLU A 151 23.82 -28.98 -18.02
C GLU A 151 25.27 -29.31 -18.46
N ASN A 152 26.27 -28.81 -17.71
CA ASN A 152 27.67 -29.09 -17.99
C ASN A 152 28.02 -30.57 -17.80
N MET A 153 27.45 -31.22 -16.78
CA MET A 153 27.64 -32.65 -16.53
C MET A 153 27.00 -33.51 -17.64
N GLU A 154 25.83 -33.14 -18.14
CA GLU A 154 25.17 -33.82 -19.26
C GLU A 154 25.98 -33.70 -20.56
N LYS A 155 26.52 -32.51 -20.86
CA LYS A 155 27.43 -32.32 -22.00
C LYS A 155 28.67 -33.21 -21.92
N LEU A 156 29.29 -33.26 -20.74
CA LEU A 156 30.46 -34.11 -20.50
C LEU A 156 30.09 -35.60 -20.67
N LYS A 157 28.96 -36.03 -20.10
CA LYS A 157 28.46 -37.39 -20.22
C LYS A 157 28.21 -37.78 -21.68
N ALA A 158 27.51 -36.95 -22.45
CA ALA A 158 27.24 -37.22 -23.86
C ALA A 158 28.54 -37.35 -24.68
N SER A 159 29.56 -36.55 -24.38
CA SER A 159 30.87 -36.65 -25.04
C SER A 159 31.64 -37.91 -24.65
N LEU A 160 31.55 -38.32 -23.38
CA LEU A 160 32.11 -39.58 -22.93
C LEU A 160 31.40 -40.78 -23.56
N ASP A 161 30.07 -40.73 -23.69
CA ASP A 161 29.28 -41.78 -24.34
C ASP A 161 29.70 -41.96 -25.80
N ARG A 162 30.03 -40.87 -26.52
CA ARG A 162 30.61 -40.94 -27.88
C ARG A 162 31.97 -41.65 -27.89
N CYS A 163 32.88 -41.29 -26.97
CA CYS A 163 34.18 -41.96 -26.84
C CYS A 163 34.02 -43.46 -26.53
N GLN A 164 33.10 -43.79 -25.63
CA GLN A 164 32.79 -45.17 -25.26
C GLN A 164 32.18 -45.94 -26.43
N ALA A 165 31.29 -45.32 -27.21
CA ALA A 165 30.70 -45.92 -28.40
C ALA A 165 31.76 -46.22 -29.46
N CYS A 166 32.73 -45.33 -29.67
CA CYS A 166 33.90 -45.61 -30.51
C CYS A 166 34.58 -46.89 -30.03
N MET A 167 34.97 -46.97 -28.75
CA MET A 167 35.69 -48.14 -28.23
C MET A 167 34.91 -49.46 -28.28
N LYS A 168 33.58 -49.42 -28.22
CA LYS A 168 32.72 -50.62 -28.30
C LYS A 168 32.51 -51.11 -29.74
N MET A 169 32.43 -50.18 -30.67
CA MET A 169 32.45 -50.48 -32.10
C MET A 169 33.90 -50.83 -32.48
N SER A 170 34.14 -51.56 -33.56
CA SER A 170 35.51 -51.84 -34.02
C SER A 170 36.13 -50.57 -34.65
N CYS A 171 36.42 -49.57 -33.82
CA CYS A 171 37.02 -48.30 -34.20
C CYS A 171 38.54 -48.39 -34.25
N CYS A 172 39.16 -47.50 -35.03
CA CYS A 172 40.61 -47.34 -35.04
C CYS A 172 41.07 -46.20 -34.11
N SER A 173 42.36 -46.18 -33.76
CA SER A 173 42.98 -45.15 -32.92
C SER A 173 42.71 -43.73 -33.42
N ARG A 174 42.59 -43.55 -34.74
CA ARG A 174 42.26 -42.28 -35.38
C ARG A 174 40.88 -41.75 -34.96
N ASP A 175 39.87 -42.61 -34.88
CA ASP A 175 38.49 -42.22 -34.56
C ASP A 175 38.37 -41.86 -33.08
N LEU A 176 38.97 -42.68 -32.21
CA LEU A 176 39.02 -42.40 -30.79
C LEU A 176 39.79 -41.11 -30.51
N LYS A 177 40.94 -40.89 -31.18
CA LYS A 177 41.73 -39.66 -31.05
C LYS A 177 40.93 -38.41 -31.42
N LYS A 178 40.16 -38.48 -32.51
CA LYS A 178 39.28 -37.38 -32.94
C LYS A 178 38.23 -37.05 -31.87
N GLU A 179 37.59 -38.05 -31.27
CA GLU A 179 36.61 -37.82 -30.18
C GLU A 179 37.27 -37.33 -28.89
N VAL A 180 38.47 -37.81 -28.55
CA VAL A 180 39.26 -37.31 -27.42
C VAL A 180 39.64 -35.84 -27.60
N ASP A 181 40.02 -35.43 -28.81
CA ASP A 181 40.33 -34.03 -29.13
C ASP A 181 39.07 -33.15 -29.03
N MET A 182 37.90 -33.67 -29.42
CA MET A 182 36.62 -32.96 -29.22
C MET A 182 36.28 -32.83 -27.73
N LEU A 183 36.47 -33.89 -26.94
CA LEU A 183 36.26 -33.85 -25.49
C LEU A 183 37.21 -32.88 -24.80
N GLN A 184 38.47 -32.77 -25.26
CA GLN A 184 39.45 -31.83 -24.72
C GLN A 184 39.06 -30.37 -24.95
N ASN A 185 38.44 -30.10 -26.10
CA ASN A 185 38.00 -28.75 -26.46
C ASN A 185 36.57 -28.43 -25.98
N LEU A 186 35.90 -29.37 -25.29
CA LEU A 186 34.57 -29.15 -24.73
C LEU A 186 34.64 -28.12 -23.60
N GLN A 187 33.90 -27.02 -23.73
CA GLN A 187 33.76 -26.03 -22.68
C GLN A 187 32.88 -26.58 -21.56
N VAL A 188 33.46 -26.75 -20.38
CA VAL A 188 32.74 -27.10 -19.15
C VAL A 188 33.00 -26.09 -18.04
N SER A 189 32.07 -25.97 -17.10
CA SER A 189 32.20 -25.08 -15.96
C SER A 189 33.34 -25.52 -15.00
N PRO A 190 33.93 -24.59 -14.22
CA PRO A 190 35.04 -24.89 -13.31
C PRO A 190 34.79 -26.08 -12.35
N PRO A 191 33.58 -26.29 -11.78
CA PRO A 191 33.30 -27.46 -10.94
C PRO A 191 33.41 -28.81 -11.66
N VAL A 192 33.16 -28.83 -12.98
CA VAL A 192 33.13 -30.06 -13.80
C VAL A 192 34.49 -30.30 -14.49
N LEU A 193 35.34 -29.27 -14.58
CA LEU A 193 36.66 -29.31 -15.22
C LEU A 193 37.58 -30.39 -14.64
N GLY A 194 37.55 -30.59 -13.31
CA GLY A 194 38.34 -31.64 -12.66
C GLY A 194 37.95 -33.04 -13.14
N LEU A 195 36.67 -33.28 -13.36
CA LEU A 195 36.15 -34.55 -13.86
C LEU A 195 36.52 -34.76 -15.34
N GLN A 196 36.38 -33.72 -16.17
CA GLN A 196 36.81 -33.76 -17.57
C GLN A 196 38.29 -34.14 -17.70
N LYS A 197 39.16 -33.59 -16.85
CA LYS A 197 40.59 -33.92 -16.84
C LYS A 197 40.84 -35.40 -16.56
N VAL A 198 40.21 -35.95 -15.52
CA VAL A 198 40.34 -37.38 -15.17
C VAL A 198 39.87 -38.28 -16.31
N VAL A 199 38.75 -37.94 -16.94
CA VAL A 199 38.22 -38.69 -18.09
C VAL A 199 39.20 -38.64 -19.28
N LEU A 200 39.77 -37.48 -19.58
CA LEU A 200 40.77 -37.33 -20.63
C LEU A 200 42.03 -38.16 -20.35
N ASP A 201 42.50 -38.18 -19.11
CA ASP A 201 43.70 -38.96 -18.74
C ASP A 201 43.45 -40.46 -18.93
N ILE A 202 42.27 -40.97 -18.57
CA ILE A 202 41.88 -42.37 -18.82
C ILE A 202 41.78 -42.65 -20.32
N LEU A 203 41.11 -41.78 -21.08
CA LEU A 203 40.93 -41.99 -22.52
C LEU A 203 42.25 -41.92 -23.29
N ARG A 204 43.17 -41.05 -22.89
CA ARG A 204 44.53 -40.97 -23.47
C ARG A 204 45.33 -42.24 -23.20
N LEU A 205 45.21 -42.81 -22.00
CA LEU A 205 45.83 -44.10 -21.71
C LEU A 205 45.24 -45.19 -22.62
N SER A 206 43.91 -45.29 -22.69
CA SER A 206 43.24 -46.25 -23.59
C SER A 206 43.63 -46.06 -25.05
N LEU A 207 43.75 -44.82 -25.52
CA LEU A 207 44.20 -44.49 -26.87
C LEU A 207 45.64 -44.96 -27.10
N SER A 208 46.56 -44.75 -26.16
CA SER A 208 47.95 -45.19 -26.30
C SER A 208 48.06 -46.71 -26.42
N TRP A 209 47.27 -47.46 -25.65
CA TRP A 209 47.18 -48.92 -25.76
C TRP A 209 46.65 -49.35 -27.14
N LEU A 210 45.64 -48.66 -27.65
CA LEU A 210 45.08 -48.93 -28.97
C LEU A 210 46.11 -48.64 -30.07
N GLU A 211 46.76 -47.47 -30.05
CA GLU A 211 47.80 -47.09 -31.01
C GLU A 211 48.96 -48.09 -31.03
N GLU A 212 49.40 -48.59 -29.87
CA GLU A 212 50.44 -49.62 -29.78
C GLU A 212 49.97 -50.96 -30.38
N THR A 213 48.75 -51.38 -30.04
CA THR A 213 48.19 -52.63 -30.55
C THR A 213 48.03 -52.60 -32.07
N GLU A 214 47.55 -51.48 -32.62
CA GLU A 214 47.44 -51.28 -34.07
C GLU A 214 48.80 -51.30 -34.77
N ARG A 215 49.84 -50.76 -34.11
CA ARG A 215 51.23 -50.79 -34.62
C ARG A 215 51.76 -52.22 -34.66
N LEU A 216 51.64 -52.97 -33.57
CA LEU A 216 52.06 -54.37 -33.51
C LEU A 216 51.33 -55.24 -34.53
N LEU A 217 50.01 -55.06 -34.70
CA LEU A 217 49.24 -55.76 -35.74
C LEU A 217 49.74 -55.43 -37.15
N ARG A 218 50.07 -54.17 -37.41
CA ARG A 218 50.66 -53.73 -38.68
C ARG A 218 52.03 -54.36 -38.92
N ASP A 219 52.87 -54.45 -37.89
CA ASP A 219 54.21 -55.05 -37.96
C ASP A 219 54.15 -56.57 -38.27
N VAL A 220 53.08 -57.25 -37.84
CA VAL A 220 52.80 -58.66 -38.16
C VAL A 220 52.07 -58.83 -39.51
N GLY A 221 51.81 -57.72 -40.23
CA GLY A 221 51.22 -57.73 -41.58
C GLY A 221 49.69 -57.72 -41.61
N ILE A 222 49.01 -57.53 -40.47
CA ILE A 222 47.55 -57.40 -40.39
C ILE A 222 47.18 -55.94 -40.68
N GLN A 223 46.55 -55.68 -41.83
CA GLN A 223 46.05 -54.35 -42.14
C GLN A 223 44.68 -54.12 -41.50
N LEU A 224 44.64 -53.18 -40.56
CA LEU A 224 43.39 -52.66 -40.02
C LEU A 224 42.81 -51.65 -41.02
N SER A 225 41.59 -51.90 -41.50
CA SER A 225 40.89 -51.04 -42.46
C SER A 225 40.75 -49.62 -41.92
N SER A 226 41.30 -48.65 -42.64
CA SER A 226 41.15 -47.22 -42.33
C SER A 226 39.88 -46.61 -42.96
N SER A 227 38.83 -47.41 -43.18
CA SER A 227 37.63 -47.04 -43.94
C SER A 227 36.39 -46.98 -43.04
N ASP A 228 35.50 -46.02 -43.31
CA ASP A 228 34.19 -45.79 -42.65
C ASP A 228 33.23 -46.99 -42.71
N THR A 229 33.60 -48.07 -43.39
CA THR A 229 32.97 -49.37 -43.29
C THR A 229 33.74 -50.19 -42.26
N GLY A 230 33.20 -50.21 -41.04
CA GLY A 230 33.82 -50.75 -39.83
C GLY A 230 34.60 -52.03 -40.03
N CYS A 231 35.65 -52.19 -39.21
CA CYS A 231 36.49 -53.39 -39.22
C CYS A 231 35.63 -54.64 -39.06
N HIS A 232 35.30 -55.30 -40.18
CA HIS A 232 34.93 -56.70 -40.21
C HIS A 232 36.21 -57.49 -39.95
N LEU A 233 36.71 -57.41 -38.72
CA LEU A 233 37.57 -58.44 -38.18
C LEU A 233 36.70 -59.69 -38.14
N PHE A 234 36.75 -60.49 -39.21
CA PHE A 234 36.41 -61.91 -39.13
C PHE A 234 37.38 -62.53 -38.14
N PHE A 235 37.05 -62.44 -36.85
CA PHE A 235 37.66 -63.25 -35.83
C PHE A 235 37.30 -64.71 -36.15
N PHE A 236 38.34 -65.51 -36.41
CA PHE A 236 38.24 -66.96 -36.44
C PHE A 236 37.48 -67.45 -35.19
N PRO A 237 36.46 -68.32 -35.33
CA PRO A 237 35.81 -68.92 -34.18
C PRO A 237 36.66 -70.10 -33.72
N HIS A 238 37.52 -69.91 -32.71
CA HIS A 238 37.74 -70.87 -31.62
C HIS A 238 38.91 -70.49 -30.71
N VAL A 239 38.82 -71.02 -29.49
CA VAL A 239 39.84 -71.24 -28.46
C VAL A 239 39.94 -70.18 -27.38
N VAL A 240 39.06 -70.30 -26.37
CA VAL A 240 39.47 -70.67 -25.01
C VAL A 240 38.43 -71.66 -24.46
N ALA A 241 38.90 -72.85 -24.08
CA ALA A 241 38.22 -73.79 -23.20
C ALA A 241 38.70 -73.56 -21.77
#